data_AF-A0A2C9WU81-F1
#
_entry.id   AF-A0A2C9WU81-F1
#
_cell.length_a   1.000
_cell.length_b   1.000
_cell.length_c   1.000
_cell.angle_alpha   90.00
_cell.angle_beta   90.00
_cell.angle_gamma   90.00
#
_symmetry.space_group_name_H-M   'P 1'
#
loop_
_entity.id
_entity.type
_entity.pdbx_description
1 polymer ?
#
loop_
_entity_poly.entity_id
_entity_poly.type
_entity_poly.pdbx_seq_one_letter_code
_entity_poly.pdbx_strand_id
1 'polypeptide(L)'
;MIKILGITLSLYIFFEILSHSFAWYIVQFFKNAVVQDERKPKHLQFIRQTFYRLILILTIVLMSHWYTERTFSEQNDLIRFTWSIGFILLILFIIWWINAFIIRSVILKQAQQISVTHVFKQKIIYIMLHPKEFIHIYTDAEYLKKSVIMNHLLSILAFIILFLDIQMLYTT
;
A
#
# COMPACT_ATOMS: atom_id res chain seq x y z
N MET A 1 6.98 14.47 25.47
CA MET A 1 7.23 14.97 24.10
C MET A 1 8.54 14.43 23.50
N ILE A 2 9.74 14.80 23.97
CA ILE A 2 11.01 14.36 23.35
C ILE A 2 11.18 12.82 23.36
N LYS A 3 10.88 12.16 24.48
CA LYS A 3 10.91 10.68 24.58
C LYS A 3 9.97 9.99 23.58
N ILE A 4 8.75 10.51 23.44
CA ILE A 4 7.74 10.00 22.50
C ILE A 4 8.27 10.11 21.08
N LEU A 5 8.74 11.30 20.69
CA LEU A 5 9.28 11.55 19.35
C LEU A 5 10.50 10.66 19.04
N GLY A 6 11.39 10.43 20.01
CA GLY A 6 12.53 9.52 19.85
C GLY A 6 12.13 8.07 19.61
N ILE A 7 11.12 7.57 20.34
CA ILE A 7 10.58 6.21 20.15
C ILE A 7 9.88 6.11 18.79
N THR A 8 9.03 7.08 18.44
CA THR A 8 8.36 7.14 17.13
C THR A 8 9.37 7.10 15.99
N LEU A 9 10.43 7.93 16.06
CA LEU A 9 11.45 7.98 15.01
C LEU A 9 12.20 6.65 14.88
N SER A 10 12.57 6.04 16.00
CA SER A 10 13.30 4.77 16.02
C SER A 10 12.47 3.63 15.41
N LEU A 11 11.19 3.53 15.82
CA LEU A 11 10.27 2.54 15.28
C LEU A 11 9.96 2.79 13.81
N TYR A 12 9.73 4.05 13.42
CA TYR A 12 9.51 4.42 12.03
C TYR A 12 10.69 4.00 11.13
N ILE A 13 11.93 4.33 11.52
CA ILE A 13 13.13 3.94 10.76
C ILE A 13 13.22 2.41 10.66
N PHE A 14 12.97 1.69 11.76
CA PHE A 14 12.97 0.24 11.76
C PHE A 14 11.95 -0.34 10.75
N PHE A 15 10.72 0.16 10.76
CA PHE A 15 9.66 -0.29 9.86
C PHE A 15 9.90 0.10 8.40
N GLU A 16 10.48 1.27 8.16
CA GLU A 16 10.85 1.71 6.82
C GLU A 16 11.93 0.80 6.22
N ILE A 17 12.96 0.45 7.01
CA ILE A 17 14.00 -0.51 6.63
C ILE A 17 13.38 -1.88 6.35
N LEU A 18 12.53 -2.37 7.26
CA LEU A 18 11.85 -3.67 7.12
C LEU A 18 11.04 -3.73 5.81
N SER A 19 10.28 -2.68 5.51
CA SER A 19 9.45 -2.57 4.30
C SER A 19 10.30 -2.61 3.03
N HIS A 20 11.42 -1.89 3.02
CA HIS A 20 12.36 -1.89 1.90
C HIS A 20 13.06 -3.24 1.72
N SER A 21 13.55 -3.84 2.80
CA SER A 21 14.21 -5.15 2.77
C SER A 21 13.27 -6.24 2.28
N PHE A 22 12.02 -6.24 2.74
CA PHE A 22 11.01 -7.20 2.29
C PHE A 22 10.69 -7.01 0.80
N ALA A 23 10.46 -5.77 0.35
CA ALA A 23 10.21 -5.50 -1.06
C ALA A 23 11.36 -5.95 -1.96
N TRP A 24 12.61 -5.76 -1.50
CA TRP A 24 13.78 -6.25 -2.22
C TRP A 24 13.85 -7.78 -2.27
N TYR A 25 13.57 -8.46 -1.16
CA TYR A 25 13.53 -9.91 -1.10
C TYR A 25 12.50 -10.50 -2.09
N ILE A 26 11.29 -9.94 -2.12
CA ILE A 26 10.24 -10.37 -3.06
C ILE A 26 10.68 -10.17 -4.52
N VAL A 27 11.34 -9.06 -4.84
CA VAL A 27 11.89 -8.84 -6.19
C VAL A 27 12.89 -9.92 -6.58
N GLN A 28 13.77 -10.36 -5.66
CA GLN A 28 14.70 -11.45 -5.94
C GLN A 28 13.97 -12.78 -6.18
N PHE A 29 12.93 -13.06 -5.39
CA PHE A 29 12.10 -14.25 -5.56
C PHE A 29 11.44 -14.29 -6.95
N PHE A 30 10.88 -13.17 -7.42
CA PHE A 30 10.21 -13.10 -8.74
C PHE A 30 11.16 -12.86 -9.92
N LYS A 31 12.46 -12.62 -9.68
CA LYS A 31 13.43 -12.29 -10.74
C LYS A 31 13.49 -13.35 -11.85
N ASN A 32 13.29 -14.62 -11.51
CA ASN A 32 13.34 -15.73 -12.44
C ASN A 32 11.96 -16.10 -13.01
N ALA A 33 10.87 -15.71 -12.33
CA ALA A 33 9.51 -16.00 -12.75
C ALA A 33 8.96 -14.99 -13.77
N VAL A 34 9.47 -13.74 -13.77
CA VAL A 34 9.07 -12.72 -14.74
C VAL A 34 9.69 -13.02 -16.11
N VAL A 35 8.85 -12.98 -17.15
CA VAL A 35 9.23 -13.17 -18.56
C VAL A 35 10.45 -12.32 -18.89
N GLN A 36 11.43 -12.92 -19.57
CA GLN A 36 12.63 -12.23 -20.02
C GLN A 36 12.33 -11.41 -21.28
N ASP A 37 11.83 -10.21 -21.09
CA ASP A 37 11.64 -9.21 -22.13
C ASP A 37 12.17 -7.83 -21.68
N GLU A 38 12.07 -6.84 -22.57
CA GLU A 38 12.48 -5.45 -22.30
C GLU A 38 11.67 -4.79 -21.16
N ARG A 39 10.50 -5.34 -20.81
CA ARG A 39 9.60 -4.81 -19.77
C ARG A 39 9.90 -5.39 -18.40
N LYS A 40 10.65 -6.49 -18.31
CA LYS A 40 11.13 -7.12 -17.06
C LYS A 40 11.58 -6.12 -15.98
N PRO A 41 12.46 -5.12 -16.24
CA PRO A 41 12.87 -4.17 -15.20
C PRO A 41 11.69 -3.37 -14.64
N LYS A 42 10.73 -2.98 -15.49
CA LYS A 42 9.53 -2.23 -15.09
C LYS A 42 8.56 -3.10 -14.30
N HIS A 43 8.41 -4.37 -14.68
CA HIS A 43 7.64 -5.36 -13.92
C HIS A 43 8.21 -5.59 -12.51
N LEU A 44 9.54 -5.75 -12.39
CA LEU A 44 10.18 -5.88 -11.09
C LEU A 44 10.06 -4.61 -10.24
N GLN A 45 10.12 -3.43 -10.87
CA GLN A 45 9.87 -2.18 -10.17
C GLN A 45 8.43 -2.06 -9.67
N PHE A 46 7.44 -2.46 -10.49
CA PHE A 46 6.04 -2.55 -10.06
C PHE A 46 5.90 -3.45 -8.83
N ILE A 47 6.41 -4.69 -8.90
CA ILE A 47 6.41 -5.64 -7.78
C ILE A 47 7.02 -5.01 -6.53
N ARG A 48 8.21 -4.40 -6.66
CA ARG A 48 8.89 -3.73 -5.54
C ARG A 48 7.99 -2.69 -4.87
N GLN A 49 7.37 -1.81 -5.65
CA GLN A 49 6.54 -0.74 -5.10
C GLN A 49 5.24 -1.25 -4.46
N THR A 50 4.62 -2.29 -5.05
CA THR A 50 3.42 -2.90 -4.50
C THR A 50 3.71 -3.61 -3.18
N PHE A 51 4.79 -4.39 -3.11
CA PHE A 51 5.12 -5.13 -1.89
C PHE A 51 5.67 -4.23 -0.78
N TYR A 52 6.42 -3.17 -1.12
CA TYR A 52 6.78 -2.14 -0.15
C TYR A 52 5.54 -1.57 0.54
N ARG A 53 4.51 -1.17 -0.24
CA ARG A 53 3.31 -0.57 0.36
C ARG A 53 2.48 -1.58 1.14
N LEU A 54 2.43 -2.84 0.69
CA LEU A 54 1.72 -3.89 1.40
C LEU A 54 2.27 -4.01 2.82
N ILE A 55 3.60 -4.10 2.97
CA ILE A 55 4.24 -4.20 4.28
C ILE A 55 4.06 -2.92 5.09
N LEU A 56 4.15 -1.75 4.46
CA LEU A 56 3.93 -0.49 5.14
C LEU A 56 2.51 -0.39 5.70
N ILE A 57 1.48 -0.69 4.90
CA ILE A 57 0.08 -0.70 5.33
C ILE A 57 -0.14 -1.76 6.42
N LEU A 58 0.41 -2.97 6.25
CA LEU A 58 0.33 -4.03 7.24
C LEU A 58 0.91 -3.57 8.58
N THR A 59 2.07 -2.91 8.55
CA THR A 59 2.74 -2.41 9.74
C THR A 59 1.91 -1.34 10.44
N ILE A 60 1.32 -0.40 9.70
CA ILE A 60 0.42 0.62 10.25
C ILE A 60 -0.77 -0.04 10.95
N VAL A 61 -1.41 -1.01 10.28
CA VAL A 61 -2.58 -1.70 10.85
C VAL A 61 -2.21 -2.49 12.09
N LEU A 62 -1.12 -3.26 12.07
CA LEU A 62 -0.68 -4.09 13.19
C LEU A 62 -0.23 -3.26 14.40
N MET A 63 0.35 -2.07 14.17
CA MET A 63 0.77 -1.16 15.24
C MET A 63 -0.38 -0.30 15.77
N SER A 64 -1.50 -0.25 15.06
CA SER A 64 -2.65 0.53 15.48
C SER A 64 -3.20 0.01 16.80
N HIS A 65 -3.35 0.92 17.76
CA HIS A 65 -3.98 0.60 19.04
C HIS A 65 -5.38 0.02 18.84
N TRP A 66 -6.13 0.56 17.87
CA TRP A 66 -7.47 0.11 17.52
C TRP A 66 -7.52 -1.33 17.02
N TYR A 67 -6.53 -1.76 16.21
CA TYR A 67 -6.41 -3.15 15.79
C TYR A 67 -6.17 -4.05 17.00
N THR A 68 -5.22 -3.66 17.85
CA THR A 68 -4.81 -4.45 19.03
C THR A 68 -5.96 -4.62 20.01
N GLU A 69 -6.70 -3.56 20.30
CA GLU A 69 -7.89 -3.63 21.17
C GLU A 69 -8.97 -4.53 20.58
N ARG A 70 -9.32 -4.35 19.30
CA ARG A 70 -10.41 -5.11 18.69
C ARG A 70 -10.09 -6.59 18.47
N THR A 71 -8.84 -6.93 18.20
CA THR A 71 -8.45 -8.32 17.94
C THR A 71 -8.03 -9.07 19.21
N PHE A 72 -7.47 -8.40 20.23
CA PHE A 72 -6.93 -9.09 21.41
C PHE A 72 -7.69 -8.81 22.71
N SER A 73 -8.58 -7.81 22.78
CA SER A 73 -9.39 -7.53 23.97
C SER A 73 -10.72 -8.31 24.01
N GLU A 74 -11.23 -8.77 22.86
CA GLU A 74 -12.46 -9.58 22.81
C GLU A 74 -12.20 -11.06 23.19
N GLN A 75 -12.94 -11.54 24.19
CA GLN A 75 -12.79 -12.90 24.75
C GLN A 75 -13.33 -14.03 23.84
N ASN A 76 -14.09 -13.71 22.79
CA ASN A 76 -14.69 -14.70 21.90
C ASN A 76 -13.81 -14.91 20.66
N ASP A 77 -13.29 -16.14 20.52
CA ASP A 77 -12.42 -16.54 19.40
C ASP A 77 -13.04 -16.29 18.02
N LEU A 78 -14.38 -16.43 17.89
CA LEU A 78 -15.08 -16.21 16.63
C LEU A 78 -15.11 -14.73 16.24
N ILE A 79 -15.25 -13.84 17.22
CA ILE A 79 -15.25 -12.39 16.97
C ILE A 79 -13.83 -11.91 16.62
N ARG A 80 -12.81 -12.38 17.35
CA ARG A 80 -11.39 -12.14 17.01
C ARG A 80 -11.04 -12.60 15.59
N PHE A 81 -11.54 -13.77 15.19
CA PHE A 81 -11.32 -14.28 13.84
C PHE A 81 -12.00 -13.40 12.78
N THR A 82 -13.23 -12.95 13.04
CA THR A 82 -13.98 -12.06 12.15
C THR A 82 -13.28 -10.72 11.97
N TRP A 83 -12.79 -10.10 13.05
CA TRP A 83 -11.99 -8.88 12.98
C TRP A 83 -10.71 -9.08 12.17
N SER A 84 -9.96 -10.15 12.44
CA SER A 84 -8.73 -10.47 11.70
C SER A 84 -8.97 -10.56 10.19
N ILE A 85 -10.04 -11.25 9.76
CA ILE A 85 -10.43 -11.30 8.34
C ILE A 85 -10.81 -9.92 7.83
N GLY A 86 -11.60 -9.16 8.59
CA GLY A 86 -12.01 -7.80 8.23
C GLY A 86 -10.81 -6.89 7.95
N PHE A 87 -9.78 -6.95 8.79
CA PHE A 87 -8.54 -6.19 8.58
C PHE A 87 -7.74 -6.67 7.36
N ILE A 88 -7.65 -7.99 7.13
CA ILE A 88 -6.99 -8.52 5.92
C ILE A 88 -7.71 -8.01 4.67
N LEU A 89 -9.04 -8.09 4.63
CA LEU A 89 -9.85 -7.58 3.52
C LEU A 89 -9.67 -6.06 3.35
N LEU A 90 -9.60 -5.31 4.44
CA LEU A 90 -9.34 -3.86 4.41
C LEU A 90 -7.97 -3.54 3.82
N ILE A 91 -6.90 -4.25 4.23
CA ILE A 91 -5.54 -4.07 3.67
C ILE A 91 -5.54 -4.33 2.17
N LEU A 92 -6.13 -5.45 1.74
CA LEU A 92 -6.23 -5.81 0.32
C LEU A 92 -7.04 -4.76 -0.46
N PHE A 93 -8.16 -4.29 0.12
CA PHE A 93 -8.98 -3.24 -0.47
C PHE A 93 -8.20 -1.93 -0.63
N ILE A 94 -7.47 -1.49 0.39
CA ILE A 94 -6.64 -0.27 0.34
C ILE A 94 -5.59 -0.41 -0.77
N ILE A 95 -4.88 -1.53 -0.85
CA ILE A 95 -3.88 -1.78 -1.90
C ILE A 95 -4.52 -1.69 -3.29
N TRP A 96 -5.66 -2.34 -3.46
CA TRP A 96 -6.38 -2.37 -4.73
C TRP A 96 -6.87 -0.98 -5.13
N TRP A 97 -7.42 -0.24 -4.16
CA TRP A 97 -7.89 1.12 -4.34
C TRP A 97 -6.75 2.07 -4.72
N ILE A 98 -5.60 2.00 -4.05
CA ILE A 98 -4.45 2.84 -4.36
C ILE A 98 -3.92 2.54 -5.77
N ASN A 99 -3.82 1.26 -6.15
CA ASN A 99 -3.41 0.89 -7.52
C ASN A 99 -4.40 1.44 -8.56
N ALA A 100 -5.70 1.30 -8.32
CA ALA A 100 -6.74 1.84 -9.20
C ALA A 100 -6.71 3.38 -9.27
N PHE A 101 -6.43 4.04 -8.15
CA PHE A 101 -6.26 5.48 -8.08
C PHE A 101 -5.05 5.96 -8.91
N ILE A 102 -3.91 5.27 -8.81
CA ILE A 102 -2.73 5.57 -9.62
C ILE A 102 -3.05 5.37 -11.11
N ILE A 103 -3.65 4.22 -11.49
CA ILE A 103 -4.08 3.96 -12.88
C ILE A 103 -4.98 5.09 -13.38
N ARG A 104 -6.02 5.46 -12.62
CA ARG A 104 -6.92 6.56 -12.98
C ARG A 104 -6.15 7.83 -13.27
N SER A 105 -5.19 8.17 -12.42
CA SER A 105 -4.40 9.38 -12.58
C SER A 105 -3.46 9.35 -13.80
N VAL A 106 -3.08 8.17 -14.29
CA VAL A 106 -2.29 8.00 -15.53
C VAL A 106 -3.23 8.12 -16.74
N ILE A 107 -4.37 7.43 -16.71
CA ILE A 107 -5.39 7.51 -17.78
C ILE A 107 -5.87 8.94 -17.97
N LEU A 108 -6.15 9.68 -16.90
CA LEU A 108 -6.58 11.09 -16.99
C LEU A 108 -5.55 11.97 -17.71
N LYS A 109 -4.26 11.67 -17.58
CA LYS A 109 -3.18 12.38 -18.25
C LYS A 109 -3.06 11.98 -19.72
N GLN A 110 -3.28 10.70 -20.03
CA GLN A 110 -3.22 10.16 -21.40
C GLN A 110 -4.49 10.49 -22.22
N ALA A 111 -5.64 10.60 -21.57
CA ALA A 111 -6.95 10.81 -22.19
C ALA A 111 -7.25 12.26 -22.57
N GLN A 112 -6.23 13.07 -22.87
CA GLN A 112 -6.41 14.41 -23.44
C GLN A 112 -7.09 14.40 -24.83
N GLN A 113 -7.36 13.22 -25.41
CA GLN A 113 -8.18 13.04 -26.61
C GLN A 113 -9.49 12.31 -26.26
N ILE A 114 -10.61 12.96 -26.57
CA ILE A 114 -11.91 12.88 -25.89
C ILE A 114 -12.84 11.83 -26.51
N SER A 115 -13.39 10.92 -25.71
CA SER A 115 -14.61 10.15 -26.03
C SER A 115 -15.42 9.81 -24.75
N VAL A 116 -16.74 9.67 -24.87
CA VAL A 116 -17.67 9.44 -23.73
C VAL A 116 -17.42 8.08 -23.06
N THR A 117 -17.03 7.06 -23.83
CA THR A 117 -16.60 5.75 -23.32
C THR A 117 -15.34 5.83 -22.47
N HIS A 118 -14.47 6.82 -22.73
CA HIS A 118 -13.26 7.06 -21.95
C HIS A 118 -13.55 7.58 -20.54
N VAL A 119 -14.65 8.33 -20.34
CA VAL A 119 -15.05 8.88 -19.03
C VAL A 119 -15.51 7.77 -18.07
N PHE A 120 -16.18 6.74 -18.59
CA PHE A 120 -16.61 5.60 -17.75
C PHE A 120 -15.42 4.75 -17.29
N LYS A 121 -14.46 4.50 -18.18
CA LYS A 121 -13.21 3.76 -17.86
C LYS A 121 -12.30 4.48 -16.88
N GLN A 122 -12.50 5.79 -16.67
CA GLN A 122 -11.78 6.58 -15.67
C GLN A 122 -12.36 6.47 -14.25
N LYS A 123 -13.50 5.79 -14.05
CA LYS A 123 -14.06 5.58 -12.70
C LYS A 123 -13.20 4.58 -11.94
N ILE A 124 -12.83 4.91 -10.70
CA ILE A 124 -12.01 4.02 -9.84
C ILE A 124 -12.66 2.64 -9.71
N ILE A 125 -13.99 2.59 -9.50
CA ILE A 125 -14.74 1.34 -9.39
C ILE A 125 -14.61 0.50 -10.66
N TYR A 126 -14.68 1.12 -11.85
CA TYR A 126 -14.50 0.39 -13.10
C TYR A 126 -13.10 -0.22 -13.19
N ILE A 127 -12.06 0.56 -12.84
CA ILE A 127 -10.66 0.12 -12.85
C ILE A 127 -10.44 -1.02 -11.87
N MET A 128 -11.02 -0.93 -10.67
CA MET A 128 -10.96 -2.00 -9.68
C MET A 128 -11.62 -3.26 -10.22
N LEU A 129 -12.82 -3.18 -10.79
CA LEU A 129 -13.55 -4.35 -11.30
C LEU A 129 -12.93 -4.98 -12.57
N HIS A 130 -12.17 -4.22 -13.36
CA HIS A 130 -11.59 -4.67 -14.63
C HIS A 130 -10.05 -4.52 -14.67
N PRO A 131 -9.30 -5.08 -13.70
CA PRO A 131 -7.86 -4.82 -13.57
C PRO A 131 -7.06 -5.37 -14.76
N LYS A 132 -7.58 -6.41 -15.43
CA LYS A 132 -6.97 -7.01 -16.62
C LYS A 132 -6.88 -6.04 -17.80
N GLU A 133 -7.85 -5.14 -17.97
CA GLU A 133 -7.82 -4.14 -19.04
C GLU A 133 -6.65 -3.16 -18.89
N PHE A 134 -6.18 -2.95 -17.66
CA PHE A 134 -5.17 -1.94 -17.32
C PHE A 134 -3.78 -2.54 -17.05
N ILE A 135 -3.55 -3.82 -17.36
CA ILE A 135 -2.27 -4.50 -17.06
C ILE A 135 -1.07 -3.76 -17.65
N HIS A 136 -1.22 -3.26 -18.88
CA HIS A 136 -0.16 -2.54 -19.59
C HIS A 136 0.27 -1.25 -18.87
N ILE A 137 -0.63 -0.64 -18.08
CA ILE A 137 -0.37 0.61 -17.35
C ILE A 137 0.53 0.37 -16.14
N TYR A 138 0.54 -0.83 -15.54
CA TYR A 138 1.39 -1.12 -14.37
C TYR A 138 2.90 -1.00 -14.70
N THR A 139 3.26 -1.16 -15.96
CA THR A 139 4.64 -0.98 -16.46
C THR A 139 4.89 0.38 -17.12
N ASP A 140 3.92 1.29 -17.08
CA ASP A 140 4.09 2.64 -17.60
C ASP A 140 5.02 3.45 -16.67
N ALA A 141 5.87 4.31 -17.26
CA ALA A 141 6.81 5.11 -16.48
C ALA A 141 6.11 6.13 -15.56
N GLU A 142 4.99 6.70 -16.00
CA GLU A 142 4.17 7.61 -15.22
C GLU A 142 3.52 6.87 -14.04
N TYR A 143 3.03 5.64 -14.26
CA TYR A 143 2.51 4.80 -13.19
C TYR A 143 3.58 4.56 -12.12
N LEU A 144 4.77 4.12 -12.52
CA LEU A 144 5.86 3.80 -11.60
C LEU A 144 6.31 5.03 -10.81
N LYS A 145 6.42 6.19 -11.46
CA LYS A 145 6.71 7.48 -10.81
C LYS A 145 5.67 7.82 -9.75
N LYS A 146 4.38 7.74 -10.10
CA LYS A 146 3.29 8.02 -9.17
C LYS A 146 3.20 6.99 -8.04
N SER A 147 3.56 5.74 -8.30
CA SER A 147 3.63 4.70 -7.28
C SER A 147 4.68 5.00 -6.23
N VAL A 148 5.85 5.54 -6.62
CA VAL A 148 6.88 5.98 -5.66
C VAL A 148 6.36 7.14 -4.79
N ILE A 149 5.76 8.15 -5.42
CA ILE A 149 5.19 9.30 -4.70
C ILE A 149 4.14 8.85 -3.70
N MET A 150 3.22 7.97 -4.12
CA MET A 150 2.18 7.43 -3.25
C MET A 150 2.76 6.63 -2.07
N ASN A 151 3.83 5.87 -2.31
CA ASN A 151 4.53 5.14 -1.26
C ASN A 151 5.20 6.09 -0.25
N HIS A 152 5.78 7.21 -0.69
CA HIS A 152 6.28 8.24 0.21
C HIS A 152 5.16 8.91 1.02
N LEU A 153 4.03 9.22 0.39
CA LEU A 153 2.86 9.76 1.12
C LEU A 153 2.35 8.78 2.18
N LEU A 154 2.27 7.50 1.85
CA LEU A 154 1.92 6.46 2.81
C LEU A 154 2.94 6.36 3.94
N SER A 155 4.24 6.52 3.66
CA SER A 155 5.29 6.43 4.68
C SER A 155 5.22 7.62 5.64
N ILE A 156 4.99 8.83 5.13
CA ILE A 156 4.70 10.01 5.96
C ILE A 156 3.45 9.80 6.80
N LEU A 157 2.38 9.26 6.21
CA LEU A 157 1.16 8.93 6.95
C LEU A 157 1.42 7.90 8.04
N ALA A 158 2.24 6.89 7.77
CA ALA A 158 2.66 5.88 8.74
C ALA A 158 3.36 6.52 9.93
N PHE A 159 4.27 7.46 9.69
CA PHE A 159 4.94 8.21 10.74
C PHE A 159 3.95 9.00 11.60
N ILE A 160 3.01 9.70 10.98
CA ILE A 160 1.99 10.49 11.70
C ILE A 160 1.12 9.59 12.57
N ILE A 161 0.63 8.48 12.01
CA ILE A 161 -0.22 7.53 12.75
C ILE A 161 0.55 6.92 13.92
N LEU A 162 1.78 6.47 13.68
CA LEU A 162 2.66 5.92 14.72
C LEU A 162 2.94 6.93 15.84
N PHE A 163 3.12 8.21 15.49
CA PHE A 163 3.28 9.27 16.47
C PHE A 163 2.04 9.41 17.35
N LEU A 164 0.85 9.45 16.75
CA LEU A 164 -0.41 9.56 17.46
C LEU A 164 -0.68 8.35 18.37
N ASP A 165 -0.42 7.14 17.88
CA ASP A 165 -0.59 5.91 18.66
C ASP A 165 0.35 5.88 19.88
N ILE A 166 1.64 6.18 19.69
CA ILE A 166 2.59 6.25 20.82
C ILE A 166 2.22 7.39 21.77
N GLN A 167 1.78 8.54 21.25
CA GLN A 167 1.33 9.64 22.09
C GLN A 167 0.16 9.20 22.97
N MET A 168 -0.86 8.54 22.41
CA MET A 168 -1.99 8.01 23.17
C MET A 168 -1.52 7.10 24.30
N LEU A 169 -0.67 6.10 24.01
CA LEU A 169 -0.12 5.17 24.99
C LEU A 169 0.63 5.82 26.17
N TYR A 170 1.25 6.99 25.96
CA TYR A 170 1.99 7.71 27.00
C TYR A 170 1.16 8.80 27.70
N THR A 171 -0.06 9.06 27.23
CA THR A 171 -0.97 10.06 27.81
C THR A 171 -2.18 9.45 28.52
N THR A 172 -2.47 8.18 28.29
CA THR A 172 -3.36 7.32 29.10
C THR A 172 -2.60 6.69 30.26
#